data_AF-A0A9Q0MJR5-F1
#
_entry.id   AF-A0A9Q0MJR5-F1
#
_cell.length_a   1.000
_cell.length_b   1.000
_cell.length_c   1.000
_cell.angle_alpha   90.00
_cell.angle_beta   90.00
_cell.angle_gamma   90.00
#
_symmetry.space_group_name_H-M   'P 1'
#
loop_
_entity.id
_entity.type
_entity.pdbx_description
1 polymer ?
#
loop_
_entity_poly.entity_id
_entity_poly.type
_entity_poly.pdbx_seq_one_letter_code
_entity_poly.pdbx_strand_id
1 'polypeptide(L)'
;MSVIWSLLAGFLYLELVIIAILLLPILKPKMWRSFFRSRFMGAIANQSNIILYIFIAILAIFFCDSIREFNKYSHRTNNPENVFTDSNKFREDQNKLFRAQRNFYITGFALFSLFIIKRLTSLISQLAVMKCEVEATVRQAQNISKQHMKSLEVADQGGDTPAPSAPVEEESEERKSKLTLENERLKKDLSALKKQTESTNREYDRLTEEFAKLQNKYDQLASKEELGRDR
;
A
#
# COMPACT_ATOMS: atom_id res chain seq x y z
N MET A 1 18.54 24.97 21.97
CA MET A 1 17.37 24.30 21.32
C MET A 1 16.89 23.23 22.27
N SER A 2 15.58 23.06 22.47
CA SER A 2 15.09 21.96 23.31
C SER A 2 15.48 20.62 22.67
N VAL A 3 15.89 19.65 23.49
CA VAL A 3 16.34 18.31 23.06
C VAL A 3 15.28 17.62 22.18
N ILE A 4 14.01 17.88 22.44
CA ILE A 4 12.86 17.36 21.68
C ILE A 4 12.96 17.74 20.18
N TRP A 5 13.26 19.01 19.88
CA TRP A 5 13.37 19.49 18.49
C TRP A 5 14.62 18.96 17.79
N SER A 6 15.70 18.71 18.53
CA SER A 6 16.90 18.07 18.01
C SER A 6 16.67 16.59 17.69
N LEU A 7 15.93 15.87 18.53
CA LEU A 7 15.53 14.49 18.25
C LEU A 7 14.64 14.40 17.02
N LEU A 8 13.69 15.33 16.87
CA LEU A 8 12.81 15.37 15.70
C LEU A 8 13.58 15.68 14.41
N ALA A 9 14.55 16.59 14.47
CA ALA A 9 15.45 16.84 13.34
C ALA A 9 16.32 15.61 13.00
N GLY A 10 16.82 14.89 14.02
CA GLY A 10 17.54 13.63 13.82
C GLY A 10 16.69 12.57 13.14
N PHE A 11 15.42 12.45 13.53
CA PHE A 11 14.45 11.57 12.89
C PHE A 11 14.25 11.95 11.41
N LEU A 12 14.05 13.24 11.11
CA LEU A 12 13.96 13.72 9.72
C LEU A 12 15.20 13.38 8.89
N TYR A 13 16.41 13.54 9.45
CA TYR A 13 17.64 13.20 8.74
C TYR A 13 17.74 11.71 8.44
N LEU A 14 17.32 10.87 9.38
CA LEU A 14 17.25 9.42 9.17
C LEU A 14 16.27 9.07 8.05
N GLU A 15 15.11 9.72 8.00
CA GLU A 15 14.14 9.55 6.91
C GLU A 15 14.72 9.96 5.56
N LEU A 16 15.40 11.10 5.47
CA LEU A 16 16.03 11.56 4.24
C LEU A 16 17.11 10.59 3.75
N VAL A 17 17.90 10.01 4.66
CA VAL A 17 18.87 8.97 4.30
C VAL A 17 18.16 7.72 3.77
N ILE A 18 17.07 7.28 4.41
CA ILE A 18 16.27 6.14 3.94
C ILE A 18 15.70 6.43 2.55
N ILE A 19 15.15 7.63 2.33
CA ILE A 19 14.63 8.05 1.02
C ILE A 19 15.73 8.05 -0.04
N ALA A 20 16.92 8.57 0.29
CA ALA A 20 18.06 8.56 -0.63
C ALA A 20 18.48 7.12 -0.99
N ILE A 21 18.50 6.20 -0.03
CA ILE A 21 18.78 4.78 -0.27
C ILE A 21 17.69 4.13 -1.14
N LEU A 22 16.41 4.44 -0.90
CA LEU A 22 15.27 3.92 -1.67
C LEU A 22 15.24 4.45 -3.11
N LEU A 23 15.65 5.71 -3.33
CA LEU A 23 15.71 6.36 -4.65
C LEU A 23 16.92 5.90 -5.46
N LEU A 24 18.03 5.56 -4.80
CA LEU A 24 19.25 5.16 -5.49
C LEU A 24 19.05 3.81 -6.20
N PRO A 25 19.32 3.72 -7.52
CA PRO A 25 19.21 2.48 -8.29
C PRO A 25 20.28 1.43 -7.96
N ILE A 26 21.02 1.62 -6.85
CA ILE A 26 22.16 0.78 -6.45
C ILE A 26 21.70 -0.62 -6.00
N LEU A 27 20.49 -0.75 -5.44
CA LEU A 27 19.99 -2.03 -4.92
C LEU A 27 19.21 -2.81 -5.99
N LYS A 28 19.77 -3.93 -6.43
CA LYS A 28 19.10 -4.88 -7.34
C LYS A 28 17.73 -5.32 -6.75
N PRO A 29 16.67 -5.51 -7.56
CA PRO A 29 15.35 -5.96 -7.09
C PRO A 29 15.39 -7.25 -6.24
N LYS A 30 16.36 -8.13 -6.51
CA LYS A 30 16.60 -9.36 -5.75
C LYS A 30 17.08 -9.10 -4.31
N MET A 31 17.89 -8.06 -4.10
CA MET A 31 18.35 -7.63 -2.76
C MET A 31 17.18 -7.13 -1.93
N TRP A 32 16.32 -6.28 -2.51
CA TRP A 32 15.11 -5.80 -1.85
C TRP A 32 14.15 -6.93 -1.51
N ARG A 33 13.93 -7.89 -2.43
CA ARG A 33 13.10 -9.07 -2.13
C ARG A 33 13.66 -9.89 -0.97
N SER A 34 14.98 -10.10 -0.91
CA SER A 34 15.61 -10.83 0.19
C SER A 34 15.52 -10.07 1.52
N PHE A 35 15.75 -8.76 1.49
CA PHE A 35 15.64 -7.87 2.64
C PHE A 35 14.21 -7.80 3.18
N PHE A 36 13.22 -7.60 2.31
CA PHE A 36 11.79 -7.54 2.68
C PHE A 36 11.21 -8.90 3.08
N ARG A 37 11.78 -10.02 2.61
CA ARG A 37 11.34 -11.37 2.99
C ARG A 37 12.08 -11.93 4.22
N SER A 38 13.05 -11.21 4.77
CA SER A 38 13.70 -11.58 6.03
C SER A 38 12.65 -11.73 7.14
N ARG A 39 12.82 -12.71 8.05
CA ARG A 39 11.93 -12.93 9.20
C ARG A 39 11.70 -11.65 10.03
N PHE A 40 12.73 -10.82 10.13
CA PHE A 40 12.68 -9.52 10.80
C PHE A 40 11.72 -8.56 10.08
N MET A 41 11.84 -8.46 8.75
CA MET A 41 11.01 -7.56 7.96
C MET A 41 9.59 -8.09 7.76
N GLY A 42 9.38 -9.41 7.77
CA GLY A 42 8.05 -10.03 7.75
C GLY A 42 7.25 -9.79 9.03
N ALA A 43 7.90 -9.85 10.20
CA ALA A 43 7.29 -9.49 11.48
C ALA A 43 6.94 -7.99 11.54
N ILE A 44 7.86 -7.13 11.08
CA ILE A 44 7.63 -5.68 10.97
C ILE A 44 6.53 -5.38 9.95
N ALA A 45 6.50 -6.03 8.79
CA ALA A 45 5.54 -5.78 7.73
C ALA A 45 4.09 -6.04 8.18
N ASN A 46 3.86 -7.08 8.98
CA ASN A 46 2.52 -7.44 9.44
C ASN A 46 1.90 -6.36 10.35
N GLN A 47 2.71 -5.66 11.15
CA GLN A 47 2.28 -4.53 12.00
C GLN A 47 2.71 -3.15 11.48
N SER A 48 3.37 -3.08 10.32
CA SER A 48 3.99 -1.86 9.79
C SER A 48 2.97 -0.75 9.57
N ASN A 49 1.77 -1.09 9.08
CA ASN A 49 0.73 -0.09 8.85
C ASN A 49 0.28 0.56 10.15
N ILE A 50 0.07 -0.22 11.22
CA ILE A 50 -0.39 0.29 12.52
C ILE A 50 0.69 1.17 13.14
N ILE A 51 1.93 0.69 13.20
CA ILE A 51 3.07 1.45 13.74
C ILE A 51 3.24 2.77 12.98
N LEU A 52 3.14 2.72 11.64
CA LEU A 52 3.28 3.91 10.80
C LEU A 52 2.12 4.90 11.04
N TYR A 53 0.88 4.45 11.19
CA TYR A 53 -0.23 5.34 11.54
C TYR A 53 -0.06 6.01 12.90
N ILE A 54 0.48 5.29 13.90
CA ILE A 54 0.82 5.87 15.19
C ILE A 54 1.90 6.95 15.03
N PHE A 55 2.96 6.69 14.26
CA PHE A 55 4.00 7.68 13.97
C PHE A 55 3.45 8.90 13.23
N ILE A 56 2.58 8.71 12.23
CA ILE A 56 1.89 9.81 11.54
C ILE A 56 1.07 10.63 12.54
N ALA A 57 0.29 9.98 13.42
CA ALA A 57 -0.52 10.69 14.39
C ALA A 57 0.34 11.54 15.35
N ILE A 58 1.44 10.97 15.85
CA ILE A 58 2.39 11.70 16.71
C ILE A 58 2.98 12.91 15.97
N LEU A 59 3.49 12.72 14.75
CA LEU A 59 4.04 13.82 13.95
C LEU A 59 2.99 14.86 13.58
N ALA A 60 1.75 14.45 13.33
CA ALA A 60 0.65 15.37 13.05
C ALA A 60 0.35 16.25 14.26
N ILE A 61 0.39 15.70 15.48
CA ILE A 61 0.25 16.49 16.72
C ILE A 61 1.38 17.52 16.82
N PHE A 62 2.64 17.11 16.62
CA PHE A 62 3.78 18.04 16.63
C PHE A 62 3.72 19.09 15.52
N PHE A 63 3.21 18.73 14.36
CA PHE A 63 3.02 19.64 13.24
C PHE A 63 1.93 20.67 13.56
N CYS A 64 0.78 20.24 14.12
CA CYS A 64 -0.26 21.14 14.60
C CYS A 64 0.24 22.08 15.70
N ASP A 65 1.04 21.58 16.65
CA ASP A 65 1.66 22.42 17.68
C ASP A 65 2.62 23.45 17.07
N SER A 66 3.41 23.04 16.08
CA SER A 66 4.32 23.94 15.35
C SER A 66 3.57 25.00 14.53
N ILE A 67 2.45 24.66 13.90
CA ILE A 67 1.57 25.63 13.23
C ILE A 67 1.05 26.67 14.22
N ARG A 68 0.57 26.20 15.38
CA ARG A 68 0.01 27.07 16.40
C ARG A 68 1.08 28.01 16.97
N GLU A 69 2.28 27.50 17.22
CA GLU A 69 3.41 28.28 17.70
C GLU A 69 3.91 29.28 16.65
N PHE A 70 3.99 28.87 15.38
CA PHE A 70 4.33 29.74 14.26
C PHE A 70 3.33 30.89 14.11
N ASN A 71 2.03 30.59 14.07
CA ASN A 71 0.99 31.60 13.93
C ASN A 71 0.96 32.57 15.12
N LYS A 72 1.14 32.06 16.35
CA LYS A 72 1.19 32.88 17.57
C LYS A 72 2.30 33.92 17.51
N TYR A 73 3.53 33.51 17.20
CA TYR A 73 4.66 34.45 17.14
C TYR A 73 4.64 35.32 15.88
N SER A 74 4.06 34.82 14.78
CA SER A 74 3.87 35.59 13.55
C SER A 74 2.93 36.78 13.80
N HIS A 75 1.76 36.55 14.40
CA HIS A 75 0.84 37.64 14.75
C HIS A 75 1.43 38.65 15.73
N ARG A 76 2.21 38.18 16.72
CA ARG A 76 2.84 39.07 17.70
C ARG A 76 3.97 39.93 17.10
N THR A 77 4.68 39.41 16.11
CA THR A 77 5.76 40.13 15.41
C THR A 77 5.22 41.09 14.34
N ASN A 78 4.11 40.74 13.68
CA ASN A 78 3.53 41.55 12.61
C ASN A 78 2.66 42.72 13.10
N ASN A 79 2.37 42.81 14.39
CA ASN A 79 1.60 43.92 14.95
C ASN A 79 2.51 45.14 15.17
N PRO A 80 2.38 46.24 14.38
CA PRO A 80 3.30 47.36 14.41
C PRO A 80 3.34 48.07 15.77
N GLU A 81 2.27 48.00 16.57
CA GLU A 81 2.23 48.61 17.91
C GLU A 81 3.26 48.00 18.87
N ASN A 82 3.61 46.71 18.71
CA ASN A 82 4.59 46.02 19.54
C ASN A 82 6.04 46.47 19.28
N VAL A 83 6.30 47.10 18.13
CA VAL A 83 7.63 47.62 17.77
C VAL A 83 7.95 48.89 18.58
N PHE A 84 6.92 49.70 18.84
CA PHE A 84 7.07 51.00 19.49
C PHE A 84 7.02 50.94 21.03
N THR A 85 6.42 49.89 21.61
CA THR A 85 6.26 49.78 23.06
C THR A 85 7.49 49.21 23.78
N ASP A 86 8.19 48.24 23.18
CA ASP A 86 9.37 47.61 23.81
C ASP A 86 10.29 46.92 22.77
N SER A 87 11.35 47.62 22.37
CA SER A 87 12.32 47.15 21.37
C SER A 87 13.00 45.83 21.76
N ASN A 88 13.21 45.58 23.06
CA ASN A 88 13.86 44.35 23.54
C ASN A 88 12.92 43.15 23.44
N LYS A 89 11.65 43.31 23.80
CA LYS A 89 10.63 42.26 23.63
C LYS A 89 10.37 41.93 22.17
N PHE A 90 10.34 42.95 21.30
CA PHE A 90 10.19 42.75 19.87
C PHE A 90 11.31 41.88 19.28
N ARG A 91 12.57 42.13 19.69
CA ARG A 91 13.73 41.29 19.27
C ARG A 91 13.63 39.85 19.81
N GLU A 92 13.14 39.67 21.02
CA GLU A 92 12.94 38.34 21.61
C GLU A 92 11.85 37.54 20.86
N ASP A 93 10.75 38.21 20.50
CA ASP A 93 9.63 37.60 19.76
C ASP A 93 10.03 37.25 18.32
N GLN A 94 10.82 38.09 17.65
CA GLN A 94 11.43 37.74 16.36
C GLN A 94 12.31 36.49 16.46
N ASN A 95 13.16 36.40 17.49
CA ASN A 95 13.98 35.20 17.70
C ASN A 95 13.13 33.94 17.96
N LYS A 96 11.99 34.07 18.65
CA LYS A 96 11.02 32.98 18.84
C LYS A 96 10.34 32.60 17.53
N LEU A 97 9.97 33.57 16.69
CA LEU A 97 9.39 33.35 15.38
C LEU A 97 10.34 32.55 14.46
N PHE A 98 11.62 32.91 14.39
CA PHE A 98 12.60 32.14 13.61
C PHE A 98 12.74 30.69 14.08
N ARG A 99 12.69 30.46 15.40
CA ARG A 99 12.69 29.10 15.96
C ARG A 99 11.43 28.33 15.59
N ALA A 100 10.26 28.96 15.71
CA ALA A 100 8.97 28.35 15.37
C ALA A 100 8.89 28.02 13.87
N GLN A 101 9.34 28.92 12.99
CA GLN A 101 9.38 28.72 11.55
C GLN A 101 10.23 27.50 11.17
N ARG A 102 11.43 27.38 11.75
CA ARG A 102 12.29 26.22 11.51
C ARG A 102 11.66 24.92 12.02
N ASN A 103 11.07 24.93 13.22
CA ASN A 103 10.41 23.76 13.80
C ASN A 103 9.18 23.31 12.98
N PHE A 104 8.43 24.27 12.42
CA PHE A 104 7.35 24.02 11.47
C PHE A 104 7.85 23.32 10.19
N TYR A 105 8.97 23.77 9.62
CA TYR A 105 9.55 23.08 8.46
C TYR A 105 10.01 21.66 8.81
N ILE A 106 10.70 21.47 9.94
CA ILE A 106 11.18 20.14 10.36
C ILE A 106 10.01 19.16 10.53
N THR A 107 8.96 19.55 11.25
CA THR A 107 7.77 18.70 11.47
C THR A 107 7.02 18.42 10.17
N GLY A 108 6.84 19.45 9.33
CA GLY A 108 6.16 19.31 8.04
C GLY A 108 6.92 18.39 7.08
N PHE A 109 8.24 18.56 6.95
CA PHE A 109 9.06 17.70 6.11
C PHE A 109 9.13 16.28 6.64
N ALA A 110 9.16 16.06 7.96
CA ALA A 110 9.19 14.70 8.52
C ALA A 110 7.89 13.96 8.22
N LEU A 111 6.75 14.63 8.46
CA LEU A 111 5.43 14.09 8.15
C LEU A 111 5.28 13.76 6.66
N PHE A 112 5.74 14.66 5.78
CA PHE A 112 5.73 14.43 4.33
C PHE A 112 6.67 13.29 3.91
N SER A 113 7.85 13.20 4.52
CA SER A 113 8.85 12.17 4.24
C SER A 113 8.34 10.77 4.58
N LEU A 114 7.58 10.60 5.67
CA LEU A 114 6.90 9.32 5.97
C LEU A 114 5.97 8.86 4.85
N PHE A 115 5.18 9.77 4.27
CA PHE A 115 4.30 9.42 3.14
C PHE A 115 5.11 8.99 1.92
N ILE A 116 6.21 9.69 1.63
CA ILE A 116 7.13 9.31 0.54
C ILE A 116 7.71 7.92 0.81
N ILE A 117 8.25 7.66 1.99
CA ILE A 117 8.85 6.36 2.35
C ILE A 117 7.81 5.25 2.19
N LYS A 118 6.58 5.45 2.69
CA LYS A 118 5.50 4.48 2.57
C LYS A 118 5.17 4.17 1.11
N ARG A 119 5.05 5.22 0.30
CA ARG A 119 4.75 5.09 -1.13
C ARG A 119 5.89 4.39 -1.88
N LEU A 120 7.13 4.83 -1.69
CA LEU A 120 8.32 4.25 -2.33
C LEU A 120 8.51 2.78 -1.95
N THR A 121 8.39 2.44 -0.66
CA THR A 121 8.52 1.06 -0.19
C THR A 121 7.48 0.15 -0.83
N SER A 122 6.22 0.60 -0.93
CA SER A 122 5.15 -0.15 -1.59
C SER A 122 5.44 -0.36 -3.08
N LEU A 123 5.83 0.71 -3.79
CA LEU A 123 6.18 0.64 -5.21
C LEU A 123 7.37 -0.29 -5.47
N ILE A 124 8.44 -0.18 -4.67
CA ILE A 124 9.62 -1.04 -4.81
C ILE A 124 9.27 -2.50 -4.53
N SER A 125 8.43 -2.78 -3.53
CA SER A 125 7.95 -4.13 -3.25
C SER A 125 7.17 -4.71 -4.42
N GLN A 126 6.23 -3.94 -5.01
CA GLN A 126 5.46 -4.36 -6.18
C GLN A 126 6.37 -4.60 -7.40
N LEU A 127 7.30 -3.68 -7.67
CA LEU A 127 8.28 -3.82 -8.74
C LEU A 127 9.19 -5.04 -8.56
N ALA A 128 9.61 -5.34 -7.32
CA ALA A 128 10.44 -6.50 -7.04
C ALA A 128 9.69 -7.83 -7.26
N VAL A 129 8.42 -7.90 -6.88
CA VAL A 129 7.55 -9.07 -7.13
C VAL A 129 7.34 -9.26 -8.63
N MET A 130 6.89 -8.22 -9.34
CA MET A 130 6.67 -8.28 -10.79
C MET A 130 7.93 -8.68 -11.57
N LYS A 131 9.10 -8.11 -11.24
CA LYS A 131 10.36 -8.51 -11.90
C LYS A 131 10.73 -9.97 -11.66
N CYS A 132 10.43 -10.50 -10.48
CA CYS A 132 10.67 -11.91 -10.20
C CYS A 132 9.69 -12.83 -10.92
N GLU A 133 8.43 -12.42 -11.05
CA GLU A 133 7.41 -13.15 -11.81
C GLU A 133 7.78 -13.21 -13.28
N VAL A 134 8.16 -12.08 -13.89
CA VAL A 134 8.65 -12.04 -15.27
C VAL A 134 9.87 -12.95 -15.46
N GLU A 135 10.86 -12.91 -14.58
CA GLU A 135 12.05 -13.77 -14.67
C GLU A 135 11.69 -15.27 -14.53
N ALA A 136 10.73 -15.61 -13.67
CA ALA A 136 10.25 -16.98 -13.50
C ALA A 136 9.50 -17.48 -14.74
N THR A 137 8.61 -16.66 -15.31
CA THR A 137 7.86 -16.97 -16.53
C THR A 137 8.80 -17.16 -17.72
N VAL A 138 9.81 -16.30 -17.87
CA VAL A 138 10.83 -16.45 -18.94
C VAL A 138 11.61 -17.76 -18.78
N ARG A 139 12.03 -18.11 -17.55
CA ARG A 139 12.70 -19.39 -17.28
C ARG A 139 11.81 -20.58 -17.57
N GLN A 140 10.52 -20.50 -17.23
CA GLN A 140 9.56 -21.56 -17.50
C GLN A 140 9.36 -21.74 -19.01
N ALA A 141 9.18 -20.66 -19.77
CA ALA A 141 9.07 -20.71 -21.23
C ALA A 141 10.34 -21.27 -21.89
N GLN A 142 11.53 -20.89 -21.41
CA GLN A 142 12.80 -21.43 -21.90
C GLN A 142 12.95 -22.92 -21.58
N ASN A 143 12.53 -23.38 -20.40
CA ASN A 143 12.58 -24.79 -20.05
C ASN A 143 11.63 -25.62 -20.91
N ILE A 144 10.39 -25.14 -21.15
CA ILE A 144 9.43 -25.78 -22.04
C ILE A 144 9.98 -25.84 -23.48
N SER A 145 10.52 -24.74 -23.98
CA SER A 145 11.12 -24.68 -25.33
C SER A 145 12.31 -25.64 -25.47
N LYS A 146 13.20 -25.73 -24.47
CA LYS A 146 14.32 -26.68 -24.47
C LYS A 146 13.86 -28.14 -24.37
N GLN A 147 12.81 -28.41 -23.61
CA GLN A 147 12.21 -29.75 -23.54
C GLN A 147 11.61 -30.14 -24.89
N HIS A 148 10.86 -29.25 -25.53
CA HIS A 148 10.32 -29.46 -26.88
C HIS A 148 11.44 -29.66 -27.92
N MET A 149 12.49 -28.84 -27.89
CA MET A 149 13.59 -28.97 -28.85
C MET A 149 14.32 -30.30 -28.68
N LYS A 150 14.61 -30.72 -27.43
CA LYS A 150 15.19 -32.04 -27.16
C LYS A 150 14.28 -33.19 -27.58
N SER A 151 12.96 -33.09 -27.38
CA SER A 151 12.05 -34.13 -27.84
C SER A 151 11.97 -34.22 -29.37
N LEU A 152 12.07 -33.09 -30.09
CA LEU A 152 12.14 -33.10 -31.55
C LEU A 152 13.48 -33.65 -32.06
N GLU A 153 14.59 -33.30 -31.42
CA GLU A 153 15.93 -33.76 -31.83
C GLU A 153 16.12 -35.27 -31.60
N VAL A 154 15.52 -35.83 -30.55
CA VAL A 154 15.44 -37.28 -30.31
C VAL A 154 14.53 -37.98 -31.34
N ALA A 155 13.51 -37.30 -31.86
CA ALA A 155 12.67 -37.84 -32.93
C ALA A 155 13.37 -37.81 -34.31
N ASP A 156 14.29 -36.87 -34.54
CA ASP A 156 15.00 -36.70 -35.83
C ASP A 156 16.26 -37.58 -35.97
N GLN A 157 16.91 -37.94 -34.86
CA GLN A 157 18.08 -38.85 -34.88
C GLN A 157 17.71 -40.35 -34.92
N GLY A 158 16.43 -40.70 -34.97
CA GLY A 158 15.92 -42.07 -35.06
C GLY A 158 15.67 -42.53 -36.49
N GLY A 159 16.72 -42.68 -37.29
CA GLY A 159 16.68 -43.41 -38.57
C GLY A 159 16.95 -44.90 -38.38
N ASP A 160 16.01 -45.74 -38.84
CA ASP A 160 16.05 -47.20 -39.01
C ASP A 160 16.12 -48.11 -37.75
N THR A 161 14.95 -48.46 -37.19
CA THR A 161 14.49 -49.86 -36.89
C THR A 161 13.04 -49.84 -36.33
N PRO A 162 12.27 -50.95 -36.42
CA PRO A 162 10.80 -50.91 -36.48
C PRO A 162 10.15 -50.52 -35.14
N ALA A 163 8.99 -49.87 -35.26
CA ALA A 163 8.13 -49.32 -34.22
C ALA A 163 8.22 -49.92 -32.80
N PRO A 164 8.14 -49.05 -31.79
CA PRO A 164 7.09 -49.18 -30.79
C PRO A 164 6.33 -47.87 -30.63
N SER A 165 5.33 -47.65 -31.51
CA SER A 165 4.38 -46.53 -31.47
C SER A 165 3.28 -46.74 -30.42
N ALA A 166 3.63 -46.92 -29.15
CA ALA A 166 2.64 -47.17 -28.08
C ALA A 166 2.70 -46.18 -26.90
N PRO A 167 3.86 -45.78 -26.34
CA PRO A 167 3.85 -45.05 -25.06
C PRO A 167 3.57 -43.54 -25.19
N VAL A 168 3.89 -42.92 -26.33
CA VAL A 168 3.88 -41.44 -26.49
C VAL A 168 2.50 -40.90 -26.90
N GLU A 169 1.72 -41.67 -27.65
CA GLU A 169 0.32 -41.31 -27.97
C GLU A 169 -0.60 -41.51 -26.77
N GLU A 170 -0.41 -42.57 -25.97
CA GLU A 170 -1.15 -42.77 -24.72
C GLU A 170 -0.90 -41.65 -23.71
N GLU A 171 0.35 -41.24 -23.48
CA GLU A 171 0.66 -40.17 -22.52
C GLU A 171 0.13 -38.79 -22.98
N SER A 172 0.12 -38.54 -24.29
CA SER A 172 -0.47 -37.32 -24.89
C SER A 172 -2.00 -37.29 -24.77
N GLU A 173 -2.68 -38.41 -25.07
CA GLU A 173 -4.14 -38.51 -24.94
C GLU A 173 -4.58 -38.50 -23.47
N GLU A 174 -3.81 -39.11 -22.56
CA GLU A 174 -4.09 -39.06 -21.13
C GLU A 174 -3.90 -37.65 -20.55
N ARG A 175 -2.97 -36.87 -21.10
CA ARG A 175 -2.75 -35.46 -20.70
C ARG A 175 -3.84 -34.55 -21.26
N LYS A 176 -4.28 -34.77 -22.50
CA LYS A 176 -5.44 -34.07 -23.08
C LYS A 176 -6.72 -34.40 -22.30
N SER A 177 -6.94 -35.66 -21.93
CA SER A 177 -8.12 -36.06 -21.16
C SER A 177 -8.13 -35.46 -19.75
N LYS A 178 -6.97 -35.35 -19.08
CA LYS A 178 -6.83 -34.64 -17.80
C LYS A 178 -7.14 -33.15 -17.94
N LEU A 179 -6.66 -32.50 -19.00
CA LEU A 179 -6.92 -31.09 -19.28
C LEU A 179 -8.39 -30.80 -19.64
N THR A 180 -9.07 -31.69 -20.37
CA THR A 180 -10.50 -31.55 -20.66
C THR A 180 -11.34 -31.73 -19.40
N LEU A 181 -10.99 -32.72 -18.56
CA LEU A 181 -11.65 -32.94 -17.27
C LEU A 181 -11.50 -31.75 -16.32
N GLU A 182 -10.30 -31.16 -16.27
CA GLU A 182 -10.03 -29.95 -15.48
C GLU A 182 -10.79 -28.74 -16.00
N ASN A 183 -10.87 -28.54 -17.32
CA ASN A 183 -11.67 -27.48 -17.94
C ASN A 183 -13.17 -27.65 -17.64
N GLU A 184 -13.71 -28.85 -17.69
CA GLU A 184 -15.11 -29.11 -17.33
C GLU A 184 -15.38 -28.86 -15.86
N ARG A 185 -14.45 -29.24 -14.97
CA ARG A 185 -14.55 -28.94 -13.54
C ARG A 185 -14.53 -27.44 -13.29
N LEU A 186 -13.59 -26.71 -13.90
CA LEU A 186 -13.52 -25.25 -13.78
C LEU A 186 -14.77 -24.57 -14.32
N LYS A 187 -15.37 -25.05 -15.42
CA LYS A 187 -16.65 -24.55 -15.93
C LYS A 187 -17.80 -24.78 -14.94
N LYS A 188 -17.85 -25.95 -14.29
CA LYS A 188 -18.85 -26.24 -13.26
C LYS A 188 -18.67 -25.34 -12.04
N ASP A 189 -17.44 -25.16 -11.58
CA ASP A 189 -17.11 -24.29 -10.44
C ASP A 189 -17.45 -22.82 -10.75
N LEU A 190 -17.16 -22.34 -11.97
CA LEU A 190 -17.55 -21.00 -12.42
C LEU A 190 -19.08 -20.85 -12.44
N SER A 191 -19.80 -21.84 -12.94
CA SER A 191 -21.28 -21.80 -12.95
C SER A 191 -21.88 -21.80 -11.55
N ALA A 192 -21.29 -22.55 -10.61
CA ALA A 192 -21.69 -22.59 -9.22
C ALA A 192 -21.39 -21.26 -8.51
N LEU A 193 -20.20 -20.69 -8.73
CA LEU A 193 -19.80 -19.39 -8.20
C LEU A 193 -20.71 -18.27 -8.73
N LYS A 194 -21.07 -18.32 -10.01
CA LYS A 194 -22.01 -17.37 -10.61
C LYS A 194 -23.38 -17.43 -9.94
N LYS A 195 -23.93 -18.65 -9.74
CA LYS A 195 -25.20 -18.85 -9.02
C LYS A 195 -25.12 -18.36 -7.58
N GLN A 196 -24.01 -18.60 -6.89
CA GLN A 196 -23.79 -18.11 -5.53
C GLN A 196 -23.76 -16.59 -5.50
N THR A 197 -23.05 -15.96 -6.43
CA THR A 197 -22.97 -14.50 -6.55
C THR A 197 -24.34 -13.89 -6.84
N GLU A 198 -25.11 -14.48 -7.75
CA GLU A 198 -26.49 -14.05 -8.05
C GLU A 198 -27.41 -14.19 -6.82
N SER A 199 -27.30 -15.30 -6.07
CA SER A 199 -28.07 -15.49 -4.84
C SER A 199 -27.70 -14.45 -3.77
N THR A 200 -26.41 -14.20 -3.57
CA THR A 200 -25.92 -13.19 -2.64
C THR A 200 -26.37 -11.79 -3.04
N ASN A 201 -26.34 -11.45 -4.33
CA ASN A 201 -26.79 -10.15 -4.82
C ASN A 201 -28.28 -9.93 -4.55
N ARG A 202 -29.13 -10.97 -4.71
CA ARG A 202 -30.56 -10.89 -4.36
C ARG A 202 -30.79 -10.64 -2.88
N GLU A 203 -29.99 -11.24 -2.01
CA GLU A 203 -30.08 -10.99 -0.56
C GLU A 203 -29.64 -9.56 -0.21
N TYR A 204 -28.64 -9.01 -0.90
CA TYR A 204 -28.27 -7.59 -0.78
C TYR A 204 -29.40 -6.65 -1.23
N ASP A 205 -30.04 -6.94 -2.36
CA ASP A 205 -31.16 -6.14 -2.86
C ASP A 205 -32.33 -6.14 -1.86
N ARG A 206 -32.69 -7.33 -1.33
CA ARG A 206 -33.72 -7.47 -0.28
C ARG A 206 -33.40 -6.69 0.97
N LEU A 207 -32.17 -6.82 1.48
CA LEU A 207 -31.74 -6.13 2.67
C LEU A 207 -31.77 -4.60 2.47
N THR A 208 -31.41 -4.14 1.27
CA THR A 208 -31.49 -2.72 0.89
C THR A 208 -32.93 -2.21 0.89
N GLU A 209 -33.88 -3.00 0.37
CA GLU A 209 -35.31 -2.65 0.45
C GLU A 209 -35.83 -2.62 1.90
N GLU A 210 -35.41 -3.56 2.75
CA GLU A 210 -35.78 -3.55 4.17
C GLU A 210 -35.22 -2.33 4.89
N PHE A 211 -33.97 -1.96 4.64
CA PHE A 211 -33.38 -0.73 5.15
C PHE A 211 -34.14 0.51 4.68
N ALA A 212 -34.54 0.58 3.41
CA ALA A 212 -35.33 1.69 2.90
C ALA A 212 -36.71 1.78 3.59
N LYS A 213 -37.38 0.64 3.84
CA LYS A 213 -38.64 0.58 4.58
C LYS A 213 -38.48 1.01 6.04
N LEU A 214 -37.40 0.57 6.70
CA LEU A 214 -37.07 0.96 8.07
C LEU A 214 -36.78 2.47 8.17
N GLN A 215 -36.01 3.02 7.24
CA GLN A 215 -35.71 4.44 7.18
C GLN A 215 -36.99 5.27 7.01
N ASN A 216 -37.86 4.90 6.07
CA ASN A 216 -39.14 5.59 5.88
C ASN A 216 -40.03 5.55 7.13
N LYS A 217 -40.06 4.42 7.86
CA LYS A 217 -40.80 4.32 9.13
C LYS A 217 -40.19 5.21 10.21
N TYR A 218 -38.86 5.26 10.29
CA TYR A 218 -38.15 6.12 11.23
C TYR A 218 -38.46 7.60 10.96
N ASP A 219 -38.37 8.03 9.69
CA ASP A 219 -38.65 9.41 9.29
C ASP A 219 -40.12 9.80 9.57
N GLN A 220 -41.07 8.89 9.34
CA GLN A 220 -42.48 9.09 9.69
C GLN A 220 -42.73 9.21 11.20
N LEU A 221 -42.00 8.44 12.02
CA LEU A 221 -42.09 8.53 13.48
C LEU A 221 -41.46 9.83 13.99
N ALA A 222 -40.30 10.21 13.47
CA ALA A 222 -39.64 11.48 13.80
C ALA A 222 -40.55 12.68 13.47
N SER A 223 -41.17 12.70 12.28
CA SER A 223 -42.11 13.76 11.89
C SER A 223 -43.37 13.81 12.77
N LYS A 224 -43.87 12.66 13.25
CA LYS A 224 -45.00 12.62 14.20
C LYS A 224 -44.63 13.11 15.59
N GLU A 225 -43.43 12.82 16.07
CA GLU A 225 -42.94 13.34 17.36
C GLU A 225 -42.75 14.86 17.32
N GLU A 226 -42.29 15.42 16.20
CA GLU A 226 -42.20 16.87 16.01
C GLU A 226 -43.59 17.52 16.01
N LEU A 227 -44.55 16.95 15.27
CA LEU A 227 -45.92 17.49 15.21
C LEU A 227 -46.70 17.39 16.54
N GLY A 228 -46.34 16.43 17.39
CA GLY A 228 -46.93 16.26 18.72
C GLY A 228 -46.32 17.18 19.79
N ARG A 229 -45.16 17.80 19.52
CA ARG A 229 -44.49 18.73 20.42
C ARG A 229 -44.95 20.18 20.26
N ASP A 230 -45.56 20.49 19.11
CA ASP A 230 -46.07 21.82 18.74
C ASP A 230 -47.56 22.04 19.06
N ARG A 231 -48.23 21.11 19.78
CA ARG A 231 -49.59 21.26 20.33
C ARG A 231 -49.58 21.28 21.84
#